data_AF-R4I3U3-F1
#
_entry.id   AF-R4I3U3-F1
#
_cell.length_a   1.000
_cell.length_b   1.000
_cell.length_c   1.000
_cell.angle_alpha   90.00
_cell.angle_beta   90.00
_cell.angle_gamma   90.00
#
_symmetry.space_group_name_H-M   'P 1'
#
loop_
_entity.id
_entity.type
_entity.pdbx_description
1 polymer ?
#
loop_
_entity_poly.entity_id
_entity_poly.type
_entity_poly.pdbx_seq_one_letter_code
_entity_poly.pdbx_strand_id
1 'polypeptide(L)'
;SLAFLVLAFAFFLCFIMSTGSYVYFQFVQQWPPTTCRLSSKPSNKHLPLQRFTIHGLWPSNYSNPRKPSNCNGPQFDARKVSPQLRSKLKISWPDVESGNDTQFWEGEWNKHGTCSEETLDQTQYFARSHAFWNMRNITEILKNASIVPHPTKTWKYSDIVAPIKAATKRTPPLRCKRDPAQTMSGPKTQLLHEVVF
;
A
#
# COMPACT_ATOMS: atom_id res chain seq x y z
N SER A 1 6.55 -29.70 39.56
CA SER A 1 5.22 -29.72 40.22
C SER A 1 4.14 -29.60 39.15
N LEU A 2 2.89 -29.95 39.47
CA LEU A 2 1.73 -29.79 38.57
C LEU A 2 1.61 -28.34 38.05
N ALA A 3 1.95 -27.35 38.87
CA ALA A 3 1.96 -25.94 38.48
C ALA A 3 2.93 -25.62 37.33
N PHE A 4 4.13 -26.21 37.31
CA PHE A 4 5.09 -26.03 36.20
C PHE A 4 4.58 -26.65 34.89
N LEU A 5 3.90 -27.79 34.94
CA LEU A 5 3.29 -28.43 33.77
C LEU A 5 2.12 -27.62 33.21
N VAL A 6 1.25 -27.08 34.08
CA VAL A 6 0.14 -26.22 33.68
C VAL A 6 0.65 -24.92 33.06
N LEU A 7 1.68 -24.30 33.64
CA LEU A 7 2.30 -23.09 33.08
C LEU A 7 2.97 -23.38 31.72
N ALA A 8 3.76 -24.46 31.61
CA ALA A 8 4.39 -24.84 30.34
C ALA A 8 3.36 -25.13 29.24
N PHE A 9 2.25 -25.79 29.58
CA PHE A 9 1.16 -26.06 28.65
C PHE A 9 0.40 -24.79 28.24
N ALA A 10 0.16 -23.87 29.17
CA ALA A 10 -0.44 -22.56 28.88
C ALA A 10 0.46 -21.71 27.97
N PHE A 11 1.78 -21.69 28.21
CA PHE A 11 2.74 -21.02 27.33
C PHE A 11 2.80 -21.67 25.94
N PHE A 12 2.78 -23.00 25.86
CA PHE A 12 2.76 -23.73 24.60
C PHE A 12 1.49 -23.46 23.78
N LEU A 13 0.31 -23.49 24.43
CA LEU A 13 -0.96 -23.13 23.79
C LEU A 13 -0.99 -21.67 23.34
N CYS A 14 -0.46 -20.75 24.15
CA CYS A 14 -0.38 -19.33 23.78
C CYS A 14 0.57 -19.12 22.59
N PHE A 15 1.63 -19.92 22.46
CA PHE A 15 2.55 -19.88 21.33
C PHE A 15 1.91 -20.40 20.04
N ILE A 16 1.15 -21.50 20.10
CA ILE A 16 0.39 -22.03 18.95
C ILE A 16 -0.70 -21.07 18.49
N MET A 17 -1.38 -20.38 19.42
CA MET A 17 -2.40 -19.37 19.12
C MET A 17 -1.80 -18.05 18.61
N SER A 18 -0.48 -17.85 18.72
CA SER A 18 0.21 -16.59 18.42
C SER A 18 1.12 -16.67 17.18
N THR A 19 0.96 -17.67 16.31
CA THR A 19 1.60 -17.65 14.99
C THR A 19 0.68 -17.00 13.97
N GLY A 20 0.51 -15.67 14.07
CA GLY A 20 -0.11 -14.91 13.00
C GLY A 20 0.64 -15.15 11.69
N SER A 21 -0.08 -15.26 10.56
CA SER A 21 0.52 -15.52 9.25
C SER A 21 1.45 -14.39 8.76
N TYR A 22 1.42 -13.23 9.44
CA TYR A 22 2.21 -12.02 9.16
C TYR A 22 2.65 -11.34 10.46
N VAL A 23 3.66 -10.46 10.36
CA VAL A 23 4.24 -9.73 11.50
C VAL A 23 3.89 -8.23 11.47
N TYR A 24 3.69 -7.64 10.29
CA TYR A 24 3.32 -6.24 10.14
C TYR A 24 2.53 -6.02 8.84
N PHE A 25 1.98 -4.82 8.65
CA PHE A 25 1.41 -4.39 7.38
C PHE A 25 2.34 -3.43 6.66
N GLN A 26 2.50 -3.60 5.35
CA GLN A 26 2.96 -2.52 4.48
C GLN A 26 1.73 -1.77 3.97
N PHE A 27 1.65 -0.48 4.26
CA PHE A 27 0.66 0.39 3.62
C PHE A 27 1.31 1.13 2.45
N VAL A 28 0.92 0.76 1.23
CA VAL A 28 1.56 1.20 0.00
C VAL A 28 0.69 2.23 -0.70
N GLN A 29 1.23 3.44 -0.87
CA GLN A 29 0.63 4.47 -1.71
C GLN A 29 1.42 4.61 -3.01
N GLN A 30 0.72 4.68 -4.13
CA GLN A 30 1.30 4.84 -5.46
C GLN A 30 1.15 6.27 -5.96
N TRP A 31 2.08 6.67 -6.84
CA TRP A 31 2.03 7.92 -7.59
C TRP A 31 1.47 7.66 -9.00
N PRO A 32 0.19 8.00 -9.26
CA PRO A 32 -0.50 7.59 -10.49
C PRO A 32 0.20 8.01 -11.79
N PRO A 33 0.78 9.21 -11.94
CA PRO A 33 1.47 9.58 -13.18
C PRO A 33 2.63 8.64 -13.53
N THR A 34 3.37 8.13 -12.53
CA THR A 34 4.43 7.15 -12.77
C THR A 34 3.86 5.76 -13.00
N THR A 35 2.82 5.34 -12.26
CA THR A 35 2.14 4.06 -12.51
C THR A 35 1.60 4.00 -13.95
N CYS A 36 0.82 5.00 -14.38
CA CYS A 36 0.24 5.08 -15.72
C CYS A 36 1.31 5.12 -16.82
N ARG A 37 2.44 5.81 -16.59
CA ARG A 37 3.52 5.89 -17.59
C ARG A 37 4.21 4.54 -17.82
N LEU A 38 4.24 3.69 -16.80
CA LEU A 38 4.90 2.38 -16.82
C LEU A 38 3.92 1.22 -17.07
N SER A 39 2.62 1.51 -17.01
CA SER A 39 1.54 0.57 -17.30
C SER A 39 1.62 0.05 -18.73
N SER A 40 1.35 -1.24 -18.89
CA SER A 40 1.13 -1.88 -20.19
C SER A 40 -0.32 -1.81 -20.66
N LYS A 41 -1.22 -1.22 -19.85
CA LYS A 41 -2.63 -1.04 -20.22
C LYS A 41 -2.79 0.10 -21.24
N PRO A 42 -3.90 0.09 -22.01
CA PRO A 42 -4.19 1.18 -22.95
C PRO A 42 -4.27 2.55 -22.26
N SER A 43 -3.60 3.55 -22.82
CA SER A 43 -3.47 4.88 -22.23
C SER A 43 -4.78 5.64 -22.06
N ASN A 44 -5.79 5.33 -22.89
CA ASN A 44 -7.13 5.92 -22.78
C ASN A 44 -7.88 5.49 -21.50
N LYS A 45 -7.38 4.48 -20.78
CA LYS A 45 -7.91 4.06 -19.48
C LYS A 45 -7.15 4.65 -18.29
N HIS A 46 -6.01 5.28 -18.54
CA HIS A 46 -5.15 5.80 -17.47
C HIS A 46 -5.81 6.98 -16.76
N LEU A 47 -5.69 6.99 -15.44
CA LEU A 47 -6.15 8.09 -14.58
C LEU A 47 -4.94 8.70 -13.83
N PRO A 48 -4.13 9.56 -14.49
CA PRO A 48 -2.90 10.10 -13.92
C PRO A 48 -3.17 11.23 -12.91
N LEU A 49 -3.85 10.90 -11.81
CA LEU A 49 -4.19 11.84 -10.74
C LEU A 49 -2.93 12.46 -10.12
N GLN A 50 -2.94 13.79 -9.92
CA GLN A 50 -1.83 14.53 -9.29
C GLN A 50 -1.87 14.42 -7.75
N ARG A 51 -2.16 13.23 -7.23
CA ARG A 51 -2.17 12.91 -5.79
C ARG A 51 -1.86 11.43 -5.59
N PHE A 52 -1.24 11.11 -4.46
CA PHE A 52 -1.03 9.73 -4.05
C PHE A 52 -2.37 9.01 -3.81
N THR A 53 -2.47 7.79 -4.30
CA THR A 53 -3.60 6.88 -4.07
C THR A 53 -3.10 5.60 -3.42
N ILE A 54 -3.99 4.84 -2.79
CA ILE A 54 -3.65 3.54 -2.24
C ILE A 54 -3.33 2.58 -3.41
N HIS A 55 -2.25 1.83 -3.26
CA HIS A 55 -2.04 0.60 -4.02
C HIS A 55 -2.57 -0.58 -3.20
N GLY A 56 -2.11 -0.71 -1.94
CA GLY A 56 -2.69 -1.71 -1.05
C GLY A 56 -2.17 -1.72 0.37
N LEU A 57 -2.77 -2.61 1.16
CA LEU A 57 -2.45 -2.88 2.55
C LEU A 57 -2.03 -4.34 2.67
N TRP A 58 -0.73 -4.61 2.82
CA TRP A 58 -0.20 -5.95 2.62
C TRP A 58 0.34 -6.55 3.93
N PRO A 59 -0.32 -7.58 4.49
CA PRO A 59 0.28 -8.45 5.49
C PRO A 59 1.68 -8.90 5.04
N SER A 60 2.68 -8.71 5.90
CA SER A 60 4.10 -8.84 5.54
C SER A 60 4.93 -9.46 6.66
N ASN A 61 5.99 -10.14 6.27
CA ASN A 61 7.01 -10.70 7.15
C ASN A 61 8.37 -10.08 6.88
N TYR A 62 9.20 -9.92 7.91
CA TYR A 62 10.55 -9.36 7.75
C TYR A 62 11.46 -10.23 6.87
N SER A 63 11.26 -11.55 6.90
CA SER A 63 11.99 -12.51 6.05
C SER A 63 11.61 -12.39 4.57
N ASN A 64 10.35 -12.06 4.28
CA ASN A 64 9.88 -11.82 2.92
C ASN A 64 8.71 -10.82 2.92
N PRO A 65 8.94 -9.55 2.52
CA PRO A 65 7.92 -8.52 2.54
C PRO A 65 6.84 -8.72 1.46
N ARG A 66 6.92 -9.77 0.63
CA ARG A 66 5.85 -10.14 -0.31
C ARG A 66 4.94 -11.24 0.22
N LYS A 67 5.20 -11.72 1.45
CA LYS A 67 4.47 -12.81 2.08
C LYS A 67 3.93 -12.40 3.45
N PRO A 68 2.75 -12.92 3.84
CA PRO A 68 1.95 -13.90 3.10
C PRO A 68 1.19 -13.29 1.91
N SER A 69 0.72 -14.15 0.99
CA SER A 69 -0.08 -13.73 -0.17
C SER A 69 -0.92 -14.91 -0.67
N ASN A 70 -2.08 -14.65 -1.25
CA ASN A 70 -3.04 -15.65 -1.74
C ASN A 70 -3.42 -16.65 -0.64
N CYS A 71 -3.75 -16.15 0.55
CA CYS A 71 -4.16 -17.00 1.65
C CYS A 71 -5.57 -17.58 1.40
N ASN A 72 -5.84 -18.74 2.00
CA ASN A 72 -7.19 -19.28 2.03
C ASN A 72 -8.10 -18.33 2.83
N GLY A 73 -9.31 -18.11 2.34
CA GLY A 73 -10.28 -17.21 2.94
C GLY A 73 -11.43 -16.92 1.96
N PRO A 74 -12.50 -16.24 2.40
CA PRO A 74 -13.58 -15.84 1.53
C PRO A 74 -13.06 -14.86 0.49
N GLN A 75 -13.40 -15.16 -0.75
CA GLN A 75 -13.12 -14.27 -1.87
C GLN A 75 -13.91 -12.96 -1.70
N PHE A 76 -13.44 -11.94 -2.41
CA PHE A 76 -14.03 -10.61 -2.40
C PHE A 76 -15.53 -10.66 -2.65
N ASP A 77 -16.29 -10.03 -1.76
CA ASP A 77 -17.73 -9.82 -1.91
C ASP A 77 -18.02 -8.32 -2.05
N ALA A 78 -18.39 -7.88 -3.26
CA ALA A 78 -18.70 -6.48 -3.53
C ALA A 78 -19.82 -5.91 -2.63
N ARG A 79 -20.68 -6.76 -2.06
CA ARG A 79 -21.76 -6.36 -1.13
C ARG A 79 -21.22 -5.93 0.23
N LYS A 80 -20.04 -6.44 0.64
CA LYS A 80 -19.35 -6.03 1.88
C LYS A 80 -18.69 -4.65 1.77
N VAL A 81 -18.61 -4.09 0.56
CA VAL A 81 -18.19 -2.69 0.33
C VAL A 81 -19.43 -1.82 0.17
N SER A 82 -19.92 -1.28 1.29
CA SER A 82 -21.13 -0.45 1.33
C SER A 82 -21.04 0.75 0.37
N PRO A 83 -22.17 1.33 -0.08
CA PRO A 83 -22.15 2.50 -0.96
C PRO A 83 -21.31 3.66 -0.41
N GLN A 84 -21.36 3.92 0.90
CA GLN A 84 -20.58 4.98 1.55
C GLN A 84 -19.07 4.66 1.52
N LEU A 85 -18.68 3.42 1.82
CA LEU A 85 -17.28 3.00 1.75
C LEU A 85 -16.78 3.02 0.31
N ARG A 86 -17.59 2.58 -0.65
CA ARG A 86 -17.29 2.61 -2.09
C ARG A 86 -16.97 4.04 -2.56
N SER A 87 -17.79 5.02 -2.19
CA SER A 87 -17.53 6.43 -2.53
C SER A 87 -16.22 6.94 -1.95
N LYS A 88 -15.87 6.54 -0.73
CA LYS A 88 -14.57 6.84 -0.11
C LYS A 88 -13.41 6.18 -0.86
N LEU A 89 -13.55 4.90 -1.24
CA LEU A 89 -12.52 4.15 -1.97
C LEU A 89 -12.32 4.66 -3.39
N LYS A 90 -13.36 5.10 -4.11
CA LYS A 90 -13.21 5.77 -5.42
C LYS A 90 -12.29 6.99 -5.35
N ILE A 91 -12.23 7.64 -4.19
CA ILE A 91 -11.31 8.75 -3.95
C ILE A 91 -9.94 8.20 -3.55
N SER A 92 -9.85 7.38 -2.49
CA SER A 92 -8.55 7.02 -1.93
C SER A 92 -7.80 5.91 -2.70
N TRP A 93 -8.52 4.98 -3.33
CA TRP A 93 -8.02 3.73 -3.91
C TRP A 93 -8.57 3.44 -5.33
N PRO A 94 -8.56 4.39 -6.28
CA PRO A 94 -8.97 4.10 -7.65
C PRO A 94 -7.98 3.16 -8.36
N ASP A 95 -8.49 2.43 -9.35
CA ASP A 95 -7.67 1.78 -10.37
C ASP A 95 -7.20 2.83 -11.38
N VAL A 96 -5.94 3.19 -11.29
CA VAL A 96 -5.35 4.23 -12.13
C VAL A 96 -4.89 3.73 -13.50
N GLU A 97 -4.80 2.41 -13.71
CA GLU A 97 -4.32 1.83 -14.97
C GLU A 97 -5.47 1.43 -15.90
N SER A 98 -6.55 0.84 -15.35
CA SER A 98 -7.65 0.34 -16.18
C SER A 98 -9.00 1.01 -15.92
N GLY A 99 -9.11 1.81 -14.85
CA GLY A 99 -10.34 2.48 -14.44
C GLY A 99 -11.40 1.55 -13.86
N ASN A 100 -11.07 0.26 -13.61
CA ASN A 100 -11.98 -0.71 -13.02
C ASN A 100 -11.67 -0.91 -11.53
N ASP A 101 -12.12 0.05 -10.72
CA ASP A 101 -11.86 0.06 -9.28
C ASP A 101 -12.27 -1.24 -8.59
N THR A 102 -13.43 -1.82 -8.95
CA THR A 102 -13.93 -3.02 -8.26
C THR A 102 -13.06 -4.23 -8.54
N GLN A 103 -12.60 -4.40 -9.78
CA GLN A 103 -11.67 -5.47 -10.13
C GLN A 103 -10.31 -5.30 -9.44
N PHE A 104 -9.85 -4.05 -9.29
CA PHE A 104 -8.62 -3.79 -8.56
C PHE A 104 -8.74 -4.10 -7.07
N TRP A 105 -9.84 -3.69 -6.43
CA TRP A 105 -10.13 -4.01 -5.03
C TRP A 105 -10.27 -5.52 -4.80
N GLU A 106 -10.93 -6.23 -5.73
CA GLU A 106 -11.03 -7.68 -5.71
C GLU A 106 -9.65 -8.34 -5.73
N GLY A 107 -8.77 -7.93 -6.64
CA GLY A 107 -7.41 -8.44 -6.74
C GLY A 107 -6.61 -8.22 -5.46
N GLU A 108 -6.68 -7.00 -4.90
CA GLU A 108 -5.97 -6.66 -3.66
C GLU A 108 -6.52 -7.42 -2.45
N TRP A 109 -7.84 -7.59 -2.33
CA TRP A 109 -8.43 -8.40 -1.27
C TRP A 109 -8.04 -9.87 -1.39
N ASN A 110 -8.28 -10.49 -2.55
CA ASN A 110 -8.05 -11.93 -2.74
C ASN A 110 -6.57 -12.30 -2.55
N LYS A 111 -5.66 -11.41 -2.95
CA LYS A 111 -4.21 -11.63 -2.86
C LYS A 111 -3.62 -11.25 -1.50
N HIS A 112 -4.08 -10.17 -0.88
CA HIS A 112 -3.45 -9.62 0.33
C HIS A 112 -4.41 -9.57 1.52
N GLY A 113 -5.63 -9.08 1.33
CA GLY A 113 -6.62 -8.93 2.41
C GLY A 113 -7.02 -10.24 3.10
N THR A 114 -7.19 -11.32 2.32
CA THR A 114 -7.48 -12.68 2.84
C THR A 114 -6.46 -13.16 3.87
N CYS A 115 -5.21 -12.72 3.77
CA CYS A 115 -4.15 -13.08 4.72
C CYS A 115 -4.28 -12.40 6.10
N SER A 116 -5.18 -11.43 6.24
CA SER A 116 -5.45 -10.73 7.49
C SER A 116 -6.87 -10.92 8.01
N GLU A 117 -7.66 -11.79 7.40
CA GLU A 117 -9.11 -11.91 7.68
C GLU A 117 -9.42 -12.14 9.16
N GLU A 118 -8.62 -12.96 9.84
CA GLU A 118 -8.76 -13.25 11.28
C GLU A 118 -8.71 -11.98 12.15
N THR A 119 -8.11 -10.91 11.65
CA THR A 119 -7.94 -9.63 12.35
C THR A 119 -8.69 -8.46 11.69
N LEU A 120 -8.91 -8.54 10.38
CA LEU A 120 -9.52 -7.52 9.53
C LEU A 120 -10.42 -8.21 8.51
N ASP A 121 -11.73 -8.23 8.77
CA ASP A 121 -12.67 -8.61 7.74
C ASP A 121 -12.57 -7.67 6.51
N GLN A 122 -13.18 -8.05 5.39
CA GLN A 122 -13.12 -7.27 4.15
C GLN A 122 -13.55 -5.81 4.33
N THR A 123 -14.63 -5.56 5.06
CA THR A 123 -15.13 -4.19 5.28
C THR A 123 -14.11 -3.39 6.09
N GLN A 124 -13.56 -3.98 7.15
CA GLN A 124 -12.55 -3.35 8.00
C GLN A 124 -11.23 -3.11 7.26
N TYR A 125 -10.78 -4.05 6.44
CA TYR A 125 -9.58 -3.93 5.61
C TYR A 125 -9.63 -2.68 4.73
N PHE A 126 -10.72 -2.51 3.98
CA PHE A 126 -10.90 -1.33 3.14
C PHE A 126 -11.13 -0.04 3.94
N ALA A 127 -11.94 -0.09 5.01
CA ALA A 127 -12.21 1.09 5.83
C ALA A 127 -10.94 1.62 6.53
N ARG A 128 -10.12 0.72 7.10
CA ARG A 128 -8.83 1.08 7.71
C ARG A 128 -7.85 1.61 6.67
N SER A 129 -7.76 0.99 5.50
CA SER A 129 -6.90 1.48 4.42
C SER A 129 -7.25 2.92 4.01
N HIS A 130 -8.55 3.22 3.85
CA HIS A 130 -9.02 4.59 3.60
C HIS A 130 -8.66 5.55 4.75
N ALA A 131 -8.89 5.15 6.01
CA ALA A 131 -8.56 5.99 7.16
C ALA A 131 -7.05 6.28 7.25
N PHE A 132 -6.20 5.29 6.98
CA PHE A 132 -4.75 5.46 6.93
C PHE A 132 -4.33 6.41 5.81
N TRP A 133 -4.89 6.28 4.61
CA TRP A 133 -4.65 7.21 3.51
C TRP A 133 -5.00 8.65 3.88
N ASN A 134 -6.17 8.86 4.48
CA ASN A 134 -6.63 10.18 4.90
C ASN A 134 -5.73 10.81 5.98
N MET A 135 -5.24 9.99 6.92
CA MET A 135 -4.32 10.44 7.99
C MET A 135 -2.90 10.70 7.50
N ARG A 136 -2.48 10.05 6.40
CA ARG A 136 -1.12 10.11 5.85
C ARG A 136 -1.13 10.66 4.42
N ASN A 137 -1.63 11.88 4.28
CA ASN A 137 -1.70 12.57 2.99
C ASN A 137 -0.31 13.00 2.49
N ILE A 138 0.39 12.10 1.80
CA ILE A 138 1.73 12.35 1.24
C ILE A 138 1.73 13.54 0.29
N THR A 139 0.65 13.70 -0.49
CA THR A 139 0.52 14.79 -1.47
C THR A 139 0.66 16.15 -0.78
N GLU A 140 -0.11 16.37 0.30
CA GLU A 140 -0.04 17.63 1.05
C GLU A 140 1.27 17.79 1.82
N ILE A 141 1.82 16.70 2.36
CA ILE A 141 3.14 16.74 3.04
C ILE A 141 4.23 17.21 2.07
N LEU A 142 4.30 16.66 0.86
CA LEU A 142 5.30 17.03 -0.13
C LEU A 142 5.04 18.45 -0.68
N LYS A 143 3.79 18.81 -0.93
CA LYS A 143 3.40 20.15 -1.37
C LYS A 143 3.81 21.22 -0.36
N ASN A 144 3.60 20.99 0.94
CA ASN A 144 4.03 21.90 2.00
C ASN A 144 5.56 22.03 2.09
N ALA A 145 6.30 21.01 1.65
CA ALA A 145 7.75 21.06 1.50
C ALA A 145 8.22 21.62 0.15
N SER A 146 7.31 22.19 -0.66
CA SER A 146 7.60 22.70 -2.01
C SER A 146 8.15 21.63 -2.98
N ILE A 147 7.77 20.37 -2.73
CA ILE A 147 8.03 19.22 -3.60
C ILE A 147 6.74 18.93 -4.35
N VAL A 148 6.64 19.50 -5.55
CA VAL A 148 5.51 19.35 -6.46
C VAL A 148 6.00 18.80 -7.80
N PRO A 149 5.18 18.08 -8.58
CA PRO A 149 5.58 17.54 -9.87
C PRO A 149 6.18 18.63 -10.77
N HIS A 150 7.30 18.32 -11.43
CA HIS A 150 8.01 19.27 -12.28
C HIS A 150 8.69 18.54 -13.45
N PRO A 151 8.70 19.10 -14.67
CA PRO A 151 9.25 18.44 -15.85
C PRO A 151 10.76 18.21 -15.81
N THR A 152 11.53 19.16 -15.27
CA THR A 152 13.01 19.12 -15.27
C THR A 152 13.69 19.08 -13.90
N LYS A 153 13.00 19.52 -12.84
CA LYS A 153 13.54 19.54 -11.49
C LYS A 153 13.61 18.11 -10.96
N THR A 154 14.72 17.81 -10.31
CA THR A 154 14.94 16.52 -9.64
C THR A 154 15.06 16.74 -8.15
N TRP A 155 14.74 15.70 -7.38
CA TRP A 155 14.89 15.66 -5.94
C TRP A 155 15.79 14.50 -5.57
N LYS A 156 16.62 14.70 -4.55
CA LYS A 156 17.34 13.59 -3.93
C LYS A 156 16.34 12.73 -3.16
N TYR A 157 16.68 11.47 -2.95
CA TYR A 157 15.90 10.56 -2.12
C TYR A 157 15.62 11.15 -0.72
N SER A 158 16.64 11.79 -0.12
CA SER A 158 16.54 12.47 1.17
C SER A 158 15.52 13.61 1.18
N ASP A 159 15.41 14.35 0.08
CA ASP A 159 14.54 15.52 -0.01
C ASP A 159 13.07 15.09 0.06
N ILE A 160 12.73 13.92 -0.50
CA ILE A 160 11.37 13.34 -0.44
C ILE A 160 11.13 12.68 0.93
N VAL A 161 12.10 11.92 1.46
CA VAL A 161 11.94 11.20 2.73
C VAL A 161 11.84 12.13 3.94
N ALA A 162 12.62 13.22 3.98
CA ALA A 162 12.70 14.10 5.14
C ALA A 162 11.34 14.70 5.56
N PRO A 163 10.54 15.34 4.69
CA PRO A 163 9.25 15.90 5.08
C PRO A 163 8.24 14.81 5.48
N ILE A 164 8.25 13.66 4.81
CA ILE A 164 7.37 12.53 5.17
C ILE A 164 7.75 11.99 6.55
N LYS A 165 9.04 11.85 6.86
CA LYS A 165 9.52 11.44 8.18
C LYS A 165 9.15 12.45 9.27
N ALA A 166 9.29 13.74 9.00
CA ALA A 166 8.94 14.79 9.94
C ALA A 166 7.44 14.76 10.30
N ALA A 167 6.57 14.56 9.31
CA ALA A 167 5.13 14.53 9.47
C ALA A 167 4.62 13.22 10.10
N THR A 168 5.20 12.08 9.73
CA THR A 168 4.69 10.75 10.11
C THR A 168 5.45 10.09 11.25
N LYS A 169 6.59 10.64 11.64
CA LYS A 169 7.55 10.09 12.61
C LYS A 169 8.10 8.70 12.22
N ARG A 170 7.97 8.32 10.95
CA ARG A 170 8.45 7.06 10.37
C ARG A 170 9.28 7.36 9.13
N THR A 171 10.34 6.59 8.90
CA THR A 171 11.12 6.72 7.66
C THR A 171 10.48 5.85 6.59
N PRO A 172 9.82 6.43 5.55
CA PRO A 172 9.21 5.62 4.52
C PRO A 172 10.26 5.06 3.55
N PRO A 173 10.19 3.77 3.20
CA PRO A 173 10.83 3.28 1.98
C PRO A 173 10.17 3.90 0.75
N LEU A 174 10.97 4.44 -0.17
CA LEU A 174 10.50 4.85 -1.49
C LEU A 174 10.81 3.74 -2.51
N ARG A 175 9.84 3.43 -3.35
CA ARG A 175 10.06 2.56 -4.51
C ARG A 175 10.08 3.43 -5.75
N CYS A 176 11.19 3.36 -6.47
CA CYS A 176 11.41 4.11 -7.69
C CYS A 176 11.52 3.18 -8.90
N LYS A 177 11.30 3.74 -10.08
CA LYS A 177 11.38 3.03 -11.36
C LYS A 177 12.23 3.85 -12.32
N ARG A 178 12.96 3.17 -13.21
CA ARG A 178 13.70 3.88 -14.27
C ARG A 178 12.72 4.58 -15.21
N ASP A 179 13.11 5.76 -15.68
CA ASP A 179 12.37 6.46 -16.71
C ASP A 179 12.58 5.75 -18.06
N PRO A 180 11.53 5.24 -18.74
CA PRO A 180 11.67 4.59 -20.05
C PRO A 180 12.23 5.50 -21.14
N ALA A 181 12.11 6.82 -20.99
CA ALA A 181 12.62 7.80 -21.95
C ALA A 181 14.11 8.14 -21.75
N GLN A 182 14.78 7.57 -20.74
CA GLN A 182 16.21 7.79 -20.58
C GLN A 182 17.03 7.09 -21.65
N THR A 183 17.91 7.86 -22.30
CA THR A 183 18.97 7.34 -23.15
C THR A 183 20.16 6.85 -22.31
N MET A 184 20.98 5.95 -22.86
CA MET A 184 22.14 5.36 -22.14
C MET A 184 23.19 6.40 -21.70
N SER A 185 23.20 7.59 -22.31
CA SER A 185 24.13 8.69 -22.03
C SER A 185 23.59 9.76 -21.07
N GLY A 186 22.31 9.69 -20.69
CA GLY A 186 21.67 10.67 -19.81
C GLY A 186 21.93 10.43 -18.31
N PRO A 187 21.65 11.43 -17.45
CA PRO A 187 21.69 11.24 -16.00
C PRO A 187 20.69 10.15 -15.58
N LYS A 188 21.16 9.21 -14.74
CA LYS A 188 20.39 8.07 -14.22
C LYS A 188 19.36 8.51 -13.17
N THR A 189 18.36 9.30 -13.56
CA THR A 189 17.24 9.66 -12.70
C THR A 189 16.23 8.52 -12.60
N GLN A 190 15.39 8.53 -11.57
CA GLN A 190 14.31 7.56 -11.41
C GLN A 190 13.02 8.30 -11.09
N LEU A 191 11.91 7.73 -11.52
CA LEU A 191 10.58 8.22 -11.20
C LEU A 191 10.15 7.61 -9.85
N LEU A 192 9.66 8.45 -8.94
CA LEU A 192 9.01 7.99 -7.72
C LEU A 192 7.72 7.26 -8.11
N HIS A 193 7.61 5.99 -7.71
CA HIS A 193 6.47 5.16 -8.05
C HIS A 193 5.59 4.88 -6.83
N GLU A 194 6.19 4.54 -5.68
CA GLU A 194 5.43 4.26 -4.45
C GLU A 194 6.16 4.77 -3.21
N VAL A 195 5.37 5.03 -2.17
CA VAL A 195 5.83 5.29 -0.81
C VAL A 195 5.17 4.27 0.11
N VAL A 196 5.98 3.62 0.94
CA VAL A 196 5.55 2.56 1.85
C VAL A 196 5.60 3.04 3.30
N PHE A 197 4.59 2.68 4.09
CA PHE A 197 4.56 2.87 5.55
C PHE A 197 4.49 1.55 6.29
#